data_AF-A0A7Y4R5D8-F1
#
_entry.id   AF-A0A7Y4R5D8-F1
#
_cell.length_a   1.000
_cell.length_b   1.000
_cell.length_c   1.000
_cell.angle_alpha   90.00
_cell.angle_beta   90.00
_cell.angle_gamma   90.00
#
_symmetry.space_group_name_H-M   'P 1'
#
loop_
_entity.id
_entity.type
_entity.pdbx_description
1 polymer ?
#
loop_
_entity_poly.entity_id
_entity_poly.type
_entity_poly.pdbx_seq_one_letter_code
_entity_poly.pdbx_strand_id
1 'polypeptide(L)'
;MVVKCFGVIHGKVIELRQGTILPDGTSVTVHIEADGLPLEDRRGRMRALCGSWAQDDSLDEAFTDIARDRTTRGHREVDLNGAS
;
A
#
# COMPACT_ATOMS: atom_id res chain seq x y z
N MET A 1 -20.90 -27.24 15.36
CA MET A 1 -21.23 -26.70 14.03
C MET A 1 -20.25 -25.57 13.73
N VAL A 2 -19.62 -25.55 12.56
CA VAL A 2 -18.68 -24.49 12.17
C VAL A 2 -19.41 -23.51 11.27
N VAL A 3 -19.58 -22.27 11.72
CA VAL A 3 -20.19 -21.19 10.93
C VAL A 3 -19.07 -20.28 10.46
N LYS A 4 -18.95 -20.09 9.15
CA LYS A 4 -18.03 -19.11 8.56
C LYS A 4 -18.81 -17.82 8.27
N CYS A 5 -18.36 -16.72 8.84
CA CYS A 5 -18.96 -15.41 8.65
C CYS A 5 -17.95 -14.47 7.98
N PHE A 6 -18.44 -13.58 7.12
CA PHE A 6 -17.65 -12.53 6.50
C PHE A 6 -17.95 -11.20 7.17
N GLY A 7 -16.89 -10.45 7.48
CA GLY A 7 -17.01 -9.16 8.13
C GLY A 7 -15.81 -8.26 7.86
N VAL A 8 -15.92 -7.02 8.33
CA VAL A 8 -14.88 -6.00 8.25
C VAL A 8 -14.45 -5.64 9.68
N ILE A 9 -13.14 -5.54 9.90
CA ILE A 9 -12.57 -5.14 11.19
C ILE A 9 -12.58 -3.61 11.28
N HIS A 10 -13.28 -3.08 12.27
CA HIS A 10 -13.31 -1.66 12.64
C HIS A 10 -12.73 -1.50 14.06
N GLY A 11 -11.41 -1.36 14.14
CA GLY A 11 -10.70 -1.28 15.42
C GLY A 11 -10.90 -2.54 16.26
N LYS A 12 -11.72 -2.47 17.30
CA LYS A 12 -12.03 -3.59 18.21
C LYS A 12 -13.32 -4.34 17.86
N VAL A 13 -14.05 -3.89 16.84
CA VAL A 13 -15.34 -4.46 16.45
C VAL A 13 -15.19 -5.17 15.10
N ILE A 14 -15.78 -6.35 14.96
CA ILE A 14 -15.92 -7.04 13.67
C ILE A 14 -17.38 -6.88 13.26
N GLU A 15 -17.62 -6.07 12.23
CA GLU A 15 -18.95 -5.89 11.65
C GLU A 15 -19.20 -7.01 10.64
N LEU A 16 -20.23 -7.81 10.86
CA LEU A 16 -20.60 -8.90 9.97
C LEU A 16 -21.50 -8.37 8.86
N ARG A 17 -21.26 -8.79 7.61
CA ARG A 17 -22.09 -8.38 6.45
C ARG A 17 -23.51 -8.95 6.48
N GLN A 18 -23.73 -9.97 7.30
CA GLN A 18 -24.99 -10.68 7.44
C GLN A 18 -25.17 -11.17 8.88
N GLY A 19 -26.43 -11.23 9.31
CA GLY A 19 -26.77 -11.78 10.62
C GLY A 19 -26.33 -13.25 10.75
N THR A 20 -25.90 -13.63 11.94
CA THR A 20 -25.54 -15.04 12.21
C THR A 20 -26.77 -15.81 12.66
N ILE A 21 -26.77 -17.12 12.40
CA ILE A 21 -27.75 -18.05 12.97
C ILE A 21 -27.43 -18.44 14.42
N LEU A 22 -26.41 -17.81 15.03
CA LEU A 22 -26.00 -18.13 16.39
C LEU A 22 -26.97 -17.46 17.37
N PRO A 23 -27.43 -18.18 18.40
CA PRO A 23 -28.25 -17.59 19.45
C PRO A 23 -27.52 -16.47 20.19
N ASP A 24 -28.30 -15.50 20.68
CA ASP A 24 -27.78 -14.45 21.55
C ASP A 24 -27.09 -15.05 22.79
N GLY A 25 -25.97 -14.46 23.18
CA GLY A 25 -25.14 -14.94 24.31
C GLY A 25 -24.17 -16.08 23.97
N THR A 26 -24.13 -16.54 22.71
CA THR A 26 -23.15 -17.55 22.28
C THR A 26 -21.72 -16.99 22.35
N SER A 27 -20.82 -17.71 23.04
CA SER A 27 -19.40 -17.37 23.06
C SER A 27 -18.76 -17.73 21.71
N VAL A 28 -18.01 -16.79 21.14
CA VAL A 28 -17.31 -16.95 19.86
C VAL A 28 -15.83 -16.65 20.04
N THR A 29 -14.98 -17.54 19.56
CA THR A 29 -13.53 -17.31 19.48
C THR A 29 -13.15 -17.02 18.04
N VAL A 30 -12.56 -15.86 17.79
CA VAL A 30 -12.09 -15.46 16.45
C VAL A 30 -10.59 -15.69 16.37
N HIS A 31 -10.15 -16.46 15.39
CA HIS A 31 -8.74 -16.60 15.05
C HIS A 31 -8.41 -15.66 13.90
N ILE A 32 -7.48 -14.74 14.13
CA ILE A 32 -7.04 -13.77 13.13
C ILE A 32 -5.60 -14.10 12.77
N GLU A 33 -5.40 -14.56 11.54
CA GLU A 33 -4.07 -14.72 10.97
C GLU A 33 -3.78 -13.47 10.12
N ALA A 34 -2.71 -12.76 10.47
CA ALA A 34 -2.26 -11.64 9.66
C ALA A 34 -1.59 -12.17 8.40
N ASP A 35 -2.32 -12.21 7.30
CA ASP A 35 -1.78 -12.55 5.99
C ASP A 35 -1.06 -11.32 5.42
N GLY A 36 0.13 -11.05 5.97
CA GLY A 36 0.98 -9.94 5.58
C GLY A 36 2.40 -10.42 5.47
N LEU A 37 3.04 -10.17 4.32
CA LEU A 37 4.49 -10.30 4.20
C LEU A 37 5.14 -9.49 5.33
N PRO A 38 6.07 -10.09 6.10
CA PRO A 38 6.88 -9.37 7.06
C PRO A 38 7.39 -8.06 6.47
N LEU A 39 7.41 -7.00 7.28
CA LEU A 39 7.88 -5.68 6.85
C LEU A 39 9.25 -5.75 6.17
N GLU A 40 10.11 -6.65 6.63
CA GLU A 40 11.43 -6.89 6.04
C GLU A 40 11.35 -7.47 4.63
N ASP A 41 10.49 -8.46 4.39
CA ASP A 41 10.28 -9.04 3.06
C ASP A 41 9.66 -8.03 2.10
N ARG A 42 8.72 -7.21 2.59
CA ARG A 42 8.15 -6.10 1.82
C ARG A 42 9.23 -5.07 1.44
N ARG A 43 10.13 -4.72 2.37
CA ARG A 43 11.27 -3.83 2.12
C ARG A 43 12.28 -4.44 1.16
N GLY A 44 12.55 -5.74 1.26
CA GLY A 44 13.44 -6.46 0.35
C GLY A 44 12.93 -6.41 -1.09
N ARG A 45 11.64 -6.71 -1.30
CA ARG A 45 11.00 -6.60 -2.62
C ARG A 45 11.00 -5.17 -3.16
N MET A 46 10.70 -4.20 -2.31
CA MET A 46 10.74 -2.78 -2.69
C MET A 46 12.15 -2.35 -3.13
N ARG A 47 13.20 -2.71 -2.38
CA ARG A 47 14.59 -2.42 -2.76
C ARG A 47 14.99 -3.07 -4.08
N ALA A 48 14.54 -4.30 -4.33
CA ALA A 48 14.82 -4.99 -5.59
C ALA A 48 14.17 -4.29 -6.80
N LEU A 49 13.03 -3.63 -6.62
CA LEU A 49 12.32 -2.90 -7.67
C LEU A 49 12.83 -1.46 -7.82
N CYS A 50 13.30 -0.83 -6.74
CA CYS A 50 13.86 0.52 -6.79
C CYS A 50 15.11 0.57 -7.68
N GLY A 51 15.05 1.34 -8.76
CA GLY A 51 16.15 1.47 -9.71
C GLY A 51 16.22 0.35 -10.75
N SER A 52 15.26 -0.59 -10.76
CA SER A 52 15.15 -1.60 -11.83
C SER A 52 14.98 -0.98 -13.22
N TRP A 53 14.40 0.22 -13.28
CA TRP A 53 14.24 1.04 -14.48
C TRP A 53 15.52 1.77 -14.92
N ALA A 54 16.58 1.78 -14.10
CA ALA A 54 17.82 2.51 -14.41
C ALA A 54 18.66 1.83 -15.50
N GLN A 55 18.37 0.58 -15.83
CA GLN A 55 19.00 -0.17 -16.93
C GLN A 55 18.00 -0.51 -18.05
N ASP A 56 16.84 0.16 -18.07
CA ASP A 56 15.84 -0.02 -19.12
C ASP A 56 16.04 1.04 -20.21
N ASP A 57 16.84 0.67 -21.22
CA ASP A 57 17.19 1.54 -22.36
C ASP A 57 15.94 1.98 -23.16
N SER A 58 14.80 1.30 -23.02
CA SER A 58 13.55 1.73 -23.68
C SER A 58 12.98 3.03 -23.13
N LEU A 59 13.43 3.44 -21.94
CA LEU A 59 13.00 4.68 -21.28
C LEU A 59 13.90 5.88 -21.62
N ASP A 60 15.02 5.67 -22.30
CA ASP A 60 16.02 6.71 -22.57
C ASP A 60 15.45 7.91 -23.34
N GLU A 61 14.59 7.65 -24.33
CA GLU A 61 13.93 8.71 -25.12
C GLU A 61 13.05 9.59 -24.23
N ALA A 62 12.24 8.97 -23.37
CA ALA A 62 11.37 9.68 -22.44
C ALA A 62 12.16 10.52 -21.43
N PHE A 63 13.25 9.97 -20.86
CA PHE A 63 14.09 10.73 -19.94
C PHE A 63 14.88 11.84 -20.64
N THR A 64 15.29 11.64 -21.89
CA THR A 64 15.93 12.66 -22.73
C THR A 64 14.99 13.83 -23.00
N ASP A 65 13.73 13.56 -23.33
CA ASP A 65 12.73 14.60 -23.56
C ASP A 65 12.38 15.37 -22.27
N ILE A 66 12.26 14.67 -21.13
CA ILE A 66 12.08 15.32 -19.82
C ILE A 66 13.29 16.20 -19.49
N ALA A 67 14.51 15.74 -19.75
CA ALA A 67 15.71 16.51 -19.52
C ALA A 67 15.75 17.77 -20.40
N ARG A 68 15.41 17.64 -21.69
CA ARG A 68 15.30 18.76 -22.63
C ARG A 68 14.27 19.78 -22.14
N ASP A 69 13.07 19.34 -21.75
CA ASP A 69 12.01 20.21 -21.25
C ASP A 69 12.43 20.97 -19.99
N ARG A 70 13.14 20.31 -19.06
CA ARG A 70 13.73 20.95 -17.87
C ARG A 70 14.74 22.03 -18.22
N THR A 71 15.58 21.81 -19.23
CA THR A 71 16.56 22.80 -19.69
C THR A 71 15.88 24.01 -20.34
N THR A 72 14.82 23.79 -21.12
CA THR A 72 14.07 24.87 -21.78
C THR A 72 13.16 25.68 -20.87
N ARG A 73 12.54 25.06 -19.86
CA ARG A 73 11.56 25.75 -19.00
C ARG A 73 12.17 26.61 -17.91
N GLY A 74 13.49 26.53 -17.71
CA GLY A 74 14.18 27.21 -16.61
C GLY A 74 13.80 26.60 -15.26
N HIS A 75 14.76 26.57 -14.34
CA HIS A 75 14.51 26.05 -13.00
C HIS A 75 13.43 26.90 -12.33
N ARG A 76 12.33 26.28 -11.88
CA ARG A 76 11.42 26.91 -10.94
C ARG A 76 12.11 26.91 -9.58
N GLU A 77 12.62 28.05 -9.15
CA GLU A 77 13.11 28.21 -7.79
C GLU A 77 11.93 27.96 -6.85
N VAL A 78 12.01 26.88 -6.07
CA VAL A 78 11.02 26.56 -5.05
C VAL A 78 11.54 27.16 -3.76
N ASP A 79 10.95 28.26 -3.32
CA ASP A 79 11.28 28.86 -2.04
C ASP A 79 10.77 27.94 -0.92
N LEU A 80 11.70 27.26 -0.25
CA LEU A 80 11.41 26.34 0.83
C LEU A 80 11.19 27.06 2.18
N ASN A 81 11.26 28.40 2.21
CA ASN A 81 11.12 29.17 3.44
C ASN A 81 9.66 29.41 3.89
N GLY A 82 8.68 28.74 3.29
CA GLY A 82 7.25 28.86 3.66
C GLY A 82 6.79 27.96 4.82
N ALA A 83 7.70 27.22 5.48
CA ALA A 83 7.39 26.38 6.62
C ALA A 83 8.14 26.86 7.87
N SER A 84 7.61 27.90 8.52
CA SER A 84 7.90 28.26 9.91
C SER A 84 6.60 28.71 10.58
#